data_AF-A0A2V9VRN2-F1
#
_entry.id   AF-A0A2V9VRN2-F1
#
_cell.length_a   1.000
_cell.length_b   1.000
_cell.length_c   1.000
_cell.angle_alpha   90.00
_cell.angle_beta   90.00
_cell.angle_gamma   90.00
#
_symmetry.space_group_name_H-M   'P 1'
#
loop_
_entity.id
_entity.type
_entity.pdbx_description
1 polymer ?
#
loop_
_entity_poly.entity_id
_entity_poly.type
_entity_poly.pdbx_seq_one_letter_code
_entity_poly.pdbx_strand_id
1 'polypeptide(L)' 'AVAGYPNINVTAGLLYGLPVGISFFGRAWSEPKLISLAYSFEQATKARKAPRFLSRID' A
#
# COMPACT_ATOMS: atom_id res chain seq x y z
N ALA A 1 11.23 1.20 -10.52
CA ALA A 1 10.76 1.15 -11.92
C ALA A 1 11.92 0.99 -12.91
N VAL A 2 12.92 1.90 -12.90
CA VAL A 2 14.06 1.85 -13.84
C VAL A 2 14.88 0.55 -13.76
N ALA A 3 15.10 0.01 -12.56
CA ALA A 3 15.87 -1.22 -12.36
C ALA A 3 15.13 -2.52 -12.75
N GLY A 4 13.86 -2.47 -13.15
CA GLY A 4 13.06 -3.66 -13.47
C GLY A 4 12.73 -4.58 -12.27
N TYR A 5 12.99 -4.13 -11.04
CA TYR A 5 12.76 -4.93 -9.83
C TYR A 5 11.32 -4.85 -9.32
N PRO A 6 10.84 -5.91 -8.66
CA PRO A 6 9.48 -5.97 -8.16
C PRO A 6 9.25 -4.95 -7.06
N ASN A 7 8.05 -4.36 -7.07
CA ASN A 7 7.58 -3.41 -6.07
C ASN A 7 6.10 -3.66 -5.77
N ILE A 8 5.69 -3.45 -4.53
CA ILE A 8 4.28 -3.53 -4.12
C ILE A 8 3.98 -2.37 -3.17
N ASN A 9 2.83 -1.72 -3.35
CA ASN A 9 2.35 -0.66 -2.48
C ASN A 9 1.11 -1.13 -1.73
N VAL A 10 1.05 -0.82 -0.43
CA VAL A 10 -0.12 -1.12 0.43
C VAL A 10 -0.47 0.09 1.28
N THR A 11 -1.75 0.23 1.66
CA THR A 11 -2.21 1.35 2.48
C THR A 11 -1.62 1.27 3.88
N ALA A 12 -0.96 2.34 4.33
CA ALA A 12 -0.38 2.44 5.67
C ALA A 12 -1.25 3.24 6.64
N GLY A 13 -2.14 4.10 6.13
CA GLY A 13 -3.05 4.88 6.97
C GLY A 13 -3.69 6.05 6.24
N LEU A 14 -4.18 7.02 7.01
CA LEU A 14 -4.69 8.29 6.51
C LEU A 14 -3.95 9.45 7.17
N LEU A 15 -3.55 10.43 6.38
CA LEU A 15 -3.01 11.71 6.86
C LEU A 15 -3.93 12.82 6.34
N TYR A 16 -4.47 13.65 7.24
CA TYR A 16 -5.45 14.69 6.91
C TYR A 16 -6.65 14.20 6.07
N GLY A 17 -7.10 12.96 6.30
CA GLY A 17 -8.20 12.35 5.56
C GLY A 17 -7.81 11.78 4.18
N LEU A 18 -6.56 11.91 3.77
CA LEU A 18 -6.04 11.35 2.52
C LEU A 18 -5.32 10.01 2.78
N PRO A 19 -5.57 8.96 1.99
CA PRO A 19 -4.88 7.68 2.14
C PRO A 19 -3.40 7.82 1.81
N VAL A 20 -2.54 7.30 2.70
CA VAL A 20 -1.10 7.21 2.49
C VAL A 20 -0.68 5.75 2.38
N GLY A 21 0.18 5.47 1.40
CA GLY A 21 0.70 4.13 1.13
C GLY A 21 2.15 3.97 1.57
N ILE A 22 2.56 2.73 1.80
CA ILE A 22 3.96 2.32 1.96
C ILE A 22 4.34 1.40 0.81
N SER A 23 5.53 1.60 0.25
CA SER A 23 6.05 0.79 -0.86
C SER A 23 7.15 -0.14 -0.36
N PHE A 24 7.01 -1.43 -0.67
CA PHE A 24 8.04 -2.43 -0.49
C PHE A 24 8.73 -2.71 -1.83
N PHE A 25 10.06 -2.80 -1.81
CA PHE A 25 10.88 -3.08 -2.99
C PHE A 25 11.66 -4.38 -2.79
N GLY A 26 11.63 -5.24 -3.79
CA GLY A 26 12.34 -6.51 -3.81
C GLY A 26 13.55 -6.49 -4.73
N ARG A 27 14.33 -7.57 -4.70
CA ARG A 27 15.31 -7.88 -5.75
C ARG A 27 14.58 -8.60 -6.89
N ALA A 28 15.22 -8.75 -8.05
CA ALA A 28 14.67 -9.55 -9.13
C ALA A 28 14.22 -10.94 -8.63
N TRP A 29 13.03 -11.38 -9.06
CA TRP A 29 12.46 -12.71 -8.75
C TRP A 29 12.13 -12.95 -7.27
N SER A 30 12.02 -11.89 -6.46
CA SER A 30 11.70 -12.00 -5.04
C SER A 30 10.22 -11.76 -4.72
N GLU A 31 9.32 -11.92 -5.68
CA GLU A 31 7.88 -11.68 -5.55
C GLU A 31 7.24 -12.49 -4.40
N PRO A 32 7.54 -13.79 -4.19
CA PRO A 32 6.92 -14.55 -3.10
C PRO A 32 7.20 -13.96 -1.72
N LYS A 33 8.44 -13.52 -1.49
CA LYS A 33 8.84 -12.87 -0.24
C LYS A 33 8.22 -11.47 -0.11
N LEU A 34 8.18 -10.74 -1.22
CA LEU A 34 7.61 -9.40 -1.25
C LEU A 34 6.10 -9.41 -0.93
N ILE A 35 5.36 -10.35 -1.52
CA ILE A 35 3.93 -10.56 -1.25
C ILE A 35 3.71 -10.98 0.19
N SER A 36 4.51 -11.92 0.72
CA SER A 36 4.40 -12.35 2.12
C SER A 36 4.56 -11.19 3.10
N LEU A 37 5.57 -10.32 2.90
CA LEU A 37 5.79 -9.15 3.75
C LEU A 37 4.65 -8.13 3.65
N ALA A 38 4.22 -7.80 2.43
CA ALA A 38 3.12 -6.86 2.21
C ALA A 38 1.81 -7.38 2.83
N TYR A 39 1.53 -8.68 2.67
CA TYR A 39 0.36 -9.34 3.25
C TYR A 39 0.41 -9.34 4.79
N SER A 40 1.54 -9.70 5.40
CA SER A 40 1.68 -9.63 6.86
C SER A 40 1.47 -8.21 7.40
N PHE A 41 1.99 -7.19 6.71
CA PHE A 41 1.75 -5.80 7.08
C PHE A 41 0.28 -5.40 6.93
N GLU A 42 -0.36 -5.74 5.82
CA GLU A 42 -1.78 -5.44 5.58
C GLU A 42 -2.67 -6.09 6.65
N GLN A 43 -2.43 -7.37 6.96
CA GLN A 43 -3.21 -8.12 7.94
C GLN A 43 -3.01 -7.62 9.37
N ALA A 44 -1.80 -7.19 9.72
CA ALA A 44 -1.50 -6.64 11.03
C ALA A 44 -2.12 -5.25 11.24
N THR A 45 -2.10 -4.40 10.22
CA THR A 45 -2.52 -3.00 10.34
C THR A 45 -4.00 -2.78 10.01
N LYS A 46 -4.53 -3.50 9.01
CA LYS A 46 -5.87 -3.28 8.43
C LYS A 46 -6.15 -1.79 8.18
N ALA A 47 -5.13 -1.06 7.74
CA ALA A 47 -5.14 0.41 7.73
C ALA A 47 -6.09 1.03 6.67
N ARG A 48 -6.55 0.23 5.70
CA ARG A 48 -7.48 0.67 4.67
C ARG A 48 -8.82 1.08 5.29
N LYS A 49 -9.29 2.29 4.96
CA LYS A 49 -10.65 2.75 5.24
C LYS A 49 -11.36 3.04 3.92
N ALA A 50 -12.64 2.69 3.83
CA ALA A 50 -13.46 3.04 2.69
C ALA A 50 -13.58 4.58 2.58
N PRO A 51 -13.42 5.17 1.39
CA PRO A 51 -13.62 6.59 1.20
C PRO A 51 -15.09 6.96 1.44
N ARG A 52 -15.34 8.20 1.85
CA ARG A 52 -16.69 8.77 1.91
C ARG A 52 -16.86 9.73 0.75
N PHE A 53 -18.06 9.75 0.16
CA PHE A 53 -18.41 10.75 -0.83
C PHE A 53 -18.63 12.10 -0.14
N LEU A 54 -18.20 13.18 -0.79
CA LEU A 54 -18.57 14.54 -0.39
C LEU A 54 -20.05 14.76 -0.71
N SER A 55 -20.76 15.52 0.13
CA SER A 55 -22.18 15.81 -0.04
C SER A 55 -22.46 16.80 -1.18
N ARG A 56 -21.45 17.57 -1.60
CA ARG A 56 -21.49 18.53 -2.72
C ARG A 56 -20.06 18.79 -3.21
N ILE A 57 -19.92 19.18 -4.47
CA ILE A 57 -18.70 19.78 -5.05
C ILE A 57 -18.94 21.29 -5.04
N ASP A 58 -18.24 22.02 -4.19
CA ASP A 58 -18.20 23.49 -4.16
C ASP A 58 -17.02 24.04 -4.97
#